data_AF-A0A511AAF5-F1
#
_entry.id   AF-A0A511AAF5-F1
#
_cell.length_a   1.000
_cell.length_b   1.000
_cell.length_c   1.000
_cell.angle_alpha   90.00
_cell.angle_beta   90.00
_cell.angle_gamma   90.00
#
_symmetry.space_group_name_H-M   'P 1'
#
loop_
_entity.id
_entity.type
_entity.pdbx_description
1 polymer ?
#
loop_
_entity_poly.entity_id
_entity_poly.type
_entity_poly.pdbx_seq_one_letter_code
_entity_poly.pdbx_strand_id
1 'polypeptide(L)'
;MRSSNIAVSEDVLRRIADAIDEIASNDELQRTKRQIEKLASLSHPTVARAFAQDLREKTPFAINARFAALNPVNKGLSPKEQVARREKQDLEAARERIVELETQRDAHLQALYAYFVASSPKEPSPTVVPINRAVRKADGL
;
A
#
# COMPACT_ATOMS: atom_id res chain seq x y z
N MET A 1 34.28 1.70 36.24
CA MET A 1 34.05 0.25 36.09
C MET A 1 34.10 -0.09 34.61
N ARG A 2 35.18 -0.73 34.14
CA ARG A 2 35.33 -1.14 32.74
C ARG A 2 34.54 -2.43 32.56
N SER A 3 33.38 -2.37 31.90
CA SER A 3 32.67 -3.57 31.48
C SER A 3 33.63 -4.38 30.60
N SER A 4 33.97 -5.58 31.06
CA SER A 4 34.67 -6.57 30.25
C SER A 4 33.87 -6.74 28.95
N ASN A 5 34.47 -6.35 27.83
CA ASN A 5 34.00 -6.72 26.49
C ASN A 5 34.20 -8.24 26.40
N ILE A 6 33.25 -9.01 26.93
CA ILE A 6 33.23 -10.46 26.77
C ILE A 6 32.94 -10.70 25.29
N ALA A 7 33.97 -11.15 24.57
CA ALA A 7 33.84 -11.62 23.20
C ALA A 7 32.84 -12.78 23.17
N VAL A 8 31.99 -12.75 22.15
CA VAL A 8 30.99 -13.78 21.89
C VAL A 8 31.69 -14.98 21.25
N SER A 9 31.26 -16.19 21.63
CA SER A 9 31.87 -17.42 21.10
C SER A 9 31.54 -17.63 19.63
N GLU A 10 32.40 -18.38 18.95
CA GLU A 10 32.21 -18.74 17.54
C GLU A 10 30.92 -19.51 17.29
N ASP A 11 30.51 -20.39 18.23
CA ASP A 11 29.23 -21.12 18.13
C ASP A 11 28.03 -20.17 18.09
N VAL A 12 28.07 -19.08 18.86
CA VAL A 12 27.00 -18.08 18.85
C VAL A 12 26.98 -17.30 17.53
N LEU A 13 28.16 -16.93 17.00
CA LEU A 13 28.25 -16.28 15.69
C LEU A 13 27.70 -17.18 14.59
N ARG A 14 28.03 -18.48 14.62
CA ARG A 14 27.49 -19.49 13.70
C ARG A 14 25.97 -19.61 13.80
N ARG A 15 25.40 -19.77 14.99
CA ARG A 15 23.94 -19.86 15.17
C ARG A 15 23.20 -18.63 14.64
N ILE A 16 23.77 -17.44 14.83
CA ILE A 16 23.21 -16.21 14.29
C ILE A 16 23.30 -16.21 12.75
N ALA A 17 24.41 -16.68 12.20
CA ALA A 17 24.60 -16.82 10.77
C ALA A 17 23.58 -17.80 10.15
N ASP A 18 23.37 -18.95 10.79
CA ASP A 18 22.38 -19.96 10.37
C ASP A 18 20.95 -19.41 10.44
N ALA A 19 20.60 -18.68 11.52
CA ALA A 19 19.30 -18.02 11.65
C ALA A 19 19.05 -16.96 10.57
N ILE A 20 20.10 -16.25 10.14
CA ILE A 20 20.02 -15.29 9.03
C ILE A 20 19.75 -16.02 7.72
N ASP A 21 20.38 -17.17 7.47
CA ASP A 21 20.14 -17.97 6.27
C ASP A 21 18.73 -18.56 6.25
N GLU A 22 18.22 -19.00 7.39
CA GLU A 22 16.85 -19.46 7.51
C GLU A 22 15.86 -18.33 7.15
N ILE A 23 16.06 -17.13 7.68
CA ILE A 23 15.27 -15.93 7.32
C ILE A 23 15.43 -15.58 5.83
N ALA A 24 16.61 -15.79 5.24
CA ALA A 24 16.83 -15.55 3.82
C ALA A 24 16.01 -16.49 2.94
N SER A 25 15.86 -17.74 3.38
CA SER A 25 15.17 -18.80 2.64
C SER A 25 13.66 -18.83 2.84
N ASN A 26 13.13 -18.13 3.86
CA ASN A 26 11.72 -18.21 4.23
C ASN A 26 11.02 -16.85 4.13
N ASP A 27 10.11 -16.77 3.16
CA ASP A 27 9.37 -15.54 2.82
C ASP A 27 8.30 -15.13 3.83
N GLU A 28 7.98 -16.00 4.79
CA GLU A 28 7.06 -15.70 5.89
C GLU A 28 7.77 -15.02 7.06
N LEU A 29 9.08 -15.18 7.18
CA LEU A 29 9.82 -14.71 8.36
C LEU A 29 10.17 -13.22 8.28
N GLN A 30 10.05 -12.55 9.41
CA GLN A 30 10.41 -11.15 9.54
C GLN A 30 11.93 -10.95 9.54
N ARG A 31 12.39 -9.93 8.84
CA ARG A 31 13.81 -9.61 8.66
C ARG A 31 14.31 -8.70 9.77
N THR A 32 14.11 -9.13 11.02
CA THR A 32 14.46 -8.35 12.22
C THR A 32 15.44 -9.08 13.11
N LYS A 33 16.23 -8.33 13.89
CA LYS A 33 17.11 -8.91 14.92
C LYS A 33 16.35 -9.70 15.98
N ARG A 34 15.10 -9.30 16.25
CA ARG A 34 14.20 -10.02 17.16
C ARG A 34 13.79 -11.39 16.61
N GLN A 35 13.70 -11.55 15.30
CA GLN A 35 13.45 -12.86 14.69
C GLN A 35 14.69 -13.76 14.79
N ILE A 36 15.88 -13.20 14.62
CA ILE A 36 17.15 -13.92 14.83
C ILE A 36 17.27 -14.42 16.27
N GLU A 37 16.90 -13.61 17.27
CA GLU A 37 16.88 -14.02 18.68
C GLU A 37 16.00 -15.26 18.91
N LYS A 38 14.82 -15.30 18.27
CA LYS A 38 13.88 -16.42 18.37
C LYS A 38 14.43 -17.69 17.71
N LEU A 39 14.94 -17.59 16.48
CA LEU A 39 15.44 -18.75 15.73
C LEU A 39 16.72 -19.32 16.35
N ALA A 40 17.67 -18.45 16.69
CA ALA A 40 18.92 -18.88 17.30
C ALA A 40 18.78 -19.28 18.78
N SER A 41 17.60 -19.07 19.39
CA SER A 41 17.37 -19.25 20.83
C SER A 41 18.39 -18.51 21.70
N LEU A 42 18.65 -17.25 21.35
CA LEU A 42 19.65 -16.40 22.00
C LEU A 42 18.99 -15.18 22.67
N SER A 43 19.60 -14.73 23.77
CA SER A 43 19.15 -13.51 24.44
C SER A 43 19.49 -12.26 23.62
N HIS A 44 18.64 -11.22 23.73
CA HIS A 44 18.86 -9.94 23.07
C HIS A 44 20.26 -9.34 23.32
N PRO A 45 20.79 -9.30 24.57
CA PRO A 45 22.15 -8.81 24.82
C PRO A 45 23.23 -9.62 24.10
N THR A 46 23.06 -10.95 23.98
CA THR A 46 24.01 -11.83 23.29
C THR A 46 24.06 -11.49 21.81
N VAL A 47 22.90 -11.36 21.16
CA VAL A 47 22.80 -10.97 19.76
C VAL A 47 23.39 -9.57 19.53
N ALA A 48 23.03 -8.59 20.36
CA ALA A 48 23.57 -7.23 20.26
C ALA A 48 25.11 -7.19 20.36
N ARG A 49 25.70 -7.98 21.27
CA ARG A 49 27.16 -8.10 21.38
C ARG A 49 27.79 -8.77 20.16
N ALA A 50 27.17 -9.80 19.62
CA ALA A 50 27.67 -10.49 18.42
C ALA A 50 27.72 -9.54 17.22
N PHE A 51 26.65 -8.78 16.99
CA PHE A 51 26.61 -7.75 15.95
C PHE A 51 27.67 -6.65 16.20
N ALA A 52 27.86 -6.23 17.44
CA ALA A 52 28.88 -5.24 17.79
C ALA A 52 30.31 -5.75 17.61
N GLN A 53 30.56 -7.04 17.90
CA GLN A 53 31.85 -7.69 17.69
C GLN A 53 32.16 -7.80 16.19
N ASP A 54 31.20 -8.25 15.38
CA ASP A 54 31.37 -8.38 13.93
C ASP A 54 31.57 -7.03 13.21
N LEU A 55 31.16 -5.91 13.81
CA LEU A 55 31.52 -4.57 13.31
C LEU A 55 32.96 -4.16 13.65
N ARG A 56 33.50 -4.65 14.77
CA ARG A 56 34.84 -4.29 15.26
C ARG A 56 35.91 -5.21 14.68
N GLU A 57 35.56 -6.47 14.48
CA GLU A 57 36.45 -7.55 14.04
C GLU A 57 35.88 -8.16 12.77
N LYS A 58 36.73 -8.42 11.78
CA LYS A 58 36.31 -9.22 10.61
C LYS A 58 36.10 -10.66 11.06
N THR A 59 34.86 -11.04 11.35
CA THR A 59 34.51 -12.44 11.60
C THR A 59 34.29 -13.16 10.27
N PRO A 60 34.56 -14.48 10.19
CA PRO A 60 34.32 -15.26 8.96
C PRO A 60 32.83 -15.34 8.59
N PHE A 61 31.93 -15.08 9.54
CA PHE A 61 30.47 -15.15 9.34
C PHE A 61 29.86 -13.88 8.76
N ALA A 62 30.57 -12.73 8.81
CA ALA A 62 30.15 -11.44 8.24
C ALA A 62 28.67 -11.09 8.53
N ILE A 63 28.22 -11.31 9.76
CA ILE A 63 26.81 -11.28 10.17
C ILE A 63 26.13 -9.96 9.84
N ASN A 64 26.81 -8.82 10.03
CA ASN A 64 26.29 -7.50 9.68
C ASN A 64 26.05 -7.37 8.18
N ALA A 65 26.97 -7.84 7.35
CA ALA A 65 26.83 -7.77 5.90
C ALA A 65 25.67 -8.66 5.41
N ARG A 66 25.56 -9.87 5.94
CA ARG A 66 24.45 -10.79 5.62
C ARG A 66 23.11 -10.23 6.06
N PHE A 67 23.03 -9.68 7.28
CA PHE A 67 21.81 -9.06 7.78
C PHE A 67 21.43 -7.78 7.00
N ALA A 68 22.41 -6.98 6.59
CA ALA A 68 22.16 -5.81 5.75
C ALA A 68 21.62 -6.21 4.37
N ALA A 69 22.14 -7.29 3.78
CA ALA A 69 21.66 -7.83 2.51
C ALA A 69 20.20 -8.32 2.58
N LEU A 70 19.75 -8.81 3.74
CA LEU A 70 18.35 -9.20 3.93
C LEU A 70 17.38 -8.02 3.81
N ASN A 71 17.78 -6.81 4.22
CA ASN A 71 16.83 -5.75 4.55
C ASN A 71 17.18 -4.37 3.97
N PRO A 72 17.33 -4.23 2.63
CA PRO A 72 17.77 -2.96 2.05
C PRO A 72 16.71 -1.85 2.06
N VAL A 73 15.41 -2.15 2.14
CA VAL A 73 14.36 -1.14 1.82
C VAL A 73 13.19 -1.07 2.82
N ASN A 74 12.84 -2.14 3.55
CA ASN A 74 11.46 -2.26 4.11
C ASN A 74 11.35 -2.51 5.63
N LYS A 75 12.26 -1.95 6.45
CA LYS A 75 12.15 -1.87 7.91
C LYS A 75 11.82 -3.19 8.63
N GLY A 76 12.24 -4.34 8.08
CA GLY A 76 12.11 -5.65 8.75
C GLY A 76 10.83 -6.45 8.51
N LEU A 77 9.95 -6.02 7.61
CA LEU A 77 8.80 -6.82 7.16
C LEU A 77 9.26 -8.08 6.40
N SER A 78 8.47 -9.16 6.47
CA SER A 78 8.69 -10.33 5.61
C SER A 78 8.40 -10.01 4.14
N PRO A 79 8.96 -10.73 3.16
CA PRO A 79 8.59 -10.62 1.75
C PRO A 79 7.09 -10.55 1.50
N LYS A 80 6.35 -11.48 2.10
CA LYS A 80 4.92 -11.61 1.87
C LYS A 80 4.15 -10.41 2.43
N GLU A 81 4.51 -9.93 3.61
CA GLU A 81 3.92 -8.72 4.18
C GLU A 81 4.24 -7.49 3.31
N GLN A 82 5.42 -7.44 2.68
CA GLN A 82 5.78 -6.36 1.76
C GLN A 82 4.92 -6.39 0.48
N VAL A 83 4.70 -7.58 -0.09
CA VAL A 83 3.81 -7.75 -1.25
C VAL A 83 2.39 -7.33 -0.90
N ALA A 84 1.84 -7.86 0.20
CA ALA A 84 0.48 -7.53 0.63
C ALA A 84 0.30 -6.01 0.88
N ARG A 85 1.31 -5.34 1.44
CA ARG A 85 1.27 -3.90 1.66
C ARG A 85 1.31 -3.12 0.34
N ARG A 86 2.14 -3.53 -0.62
CA ARG A 86 2.20 -2.91 -1.95
C ARG A 86 0.89 -3.10 -2.69
N GLU A 87 0.36 -4.31 -2.73
CA GLU A 87 -0.94 -4.61 -3.35
C GLU A 87 -2.05 -3.76 -2.75
N LYS A 88 -2.08 -3.58 -1.42
CA LYS A 88 -3.05 -2.71 -0.78
C LYS A 88 -2.91 -1.25 -1.23
N GLN A 89 -1.68 -0.74 -1.30
CA GLN A 89 -1.41 0.63 -1.76
C GLN A 89 -1.80 0.81 -3.23
N ASP A 90 -1.49 -0.17 -4.08
CA ASP A 90 -1.85 -0.14 -5.50
C ASP A 90 -3.36 -0.17 -5.70
N LEU A 91 -4.09 -0.96 -4.88
CA LEU A 91 -5.56 -0.98 -4.89
C LEU A 91 -6.16 0.34 -4.43
N GLU A 92 -5.62 0.96 -3.38
CA GLU A 92 -6.08 2.27 -2.91
C GLU A 92 -5.83 3.34 -3.98
N ALA A 93 -4.64 3.37 -4.58
CA ALA A 93 -4.31 4.28 -5.68
C ALA A 93 -5.22 4.06 -6.91
N ALA A 94 -5.52 2.81 -7.26
CA ALA A 94 -6.44 2.49 -8.35
C ALA A 94 -7.87 2.97 -8.07
N ARG A 95 -8.34 2.86 -6.82
CA ARG A 95 -9.66 3.38 -6.42
C ARG A 95 -9.73 4.90 -6.50
N GLU A 96 -8.70 5.59 -6.03
CA GLU A 96 -8.61 7.05 -6.17
C GLU A 96 -8.64 7.47 -7.64
N ARG A 97 -7.94 6.73 -8.51
CA ARG A 97 -7.94 6.97 -9.96
C ARG A 97 -9.32 6.80 -10.59
N ILE A 98 -10.09 5.79 -10.16
CA ILE A 98 -11.46 5.58 -10.65
C ILE A 98 -12.34 6.79 -10.31
N VAL A 99 -12.30 7.24 -9.06
CA VAL A 99 -13.09 8.40 -8.60
C VAL A 99 -12.70 9.67 -9.37
N GLU A 100 -11.41 9.88 -9.60
CA GLU A 100 -10.91 11.00 -10.40
C GLU A 100 -11.46 10.96 -11.84
N LEU A 101 -11.40 9.80 -12.49
CA LEU A 101 -11.90 9.62 -13.87
C LEU A 101 -13.41 9.75 -13.96
N GLU A 102 -14.16 9.26 -12.98
CA GLU A 102 -15.62 9.44 -12.90
C GLU A 102 -15.97 10.93 -12.78
N THR A 103 -15.26 11.66 -11.92
CA THR A 103 -15.45 13.10 -11.76
C THR A 103 -15.16 13.88 -13.05
N GLN A 104 -14.09 13.52 -13.75
CA GLN A 104 -13.74 14.11 -15.05
C GLN A 104 -14.81 13.81 -16.11
N ARG A 105 -15.30 12.57 -16.16
CA ARG A 105 -16.38 12.15 -17.07
C ARG A 105 -17.64 12.97 -16.82
N ASP A 106 -18.06 13.14 -15.57
CA ASP A 106 -19.28 13.88 -15.24
C ASP A 106 -19.16 15.36 -15.62
N ALA A 107 -18.00 15.98 -15.36
CA ALA A 107 -17.71 17.34 -15.80
C ALA A 107 -17.79 17.49 -17.34
N HIS A 108 -17.24 16.53 -18.08
CA HIS A 108 -17.34 16.50 -19.54
C HIS A 108 -18.78 16.34 -20.04
N LEU A 109 -19.56 15.45 -19.43
CA LEU A 109 -20.97 15.26 -19.79
C LEU A 109 -21.80 16.52 -19.53
N GLN A 110 -21.58 17.18 -18.40
CA GLN A 110 -22.24 18.44 -18.07
C GLN A 110 -21.88 19.54 -19.07
N ALA A 111 -20.62 19.65 -19.47
CA ALA A 111 -20.18 20.60 -20.49
C ALA A 111 -20.82 20.33 -21.86
N LEU A 112 -20.89 19.07 -22.28
CA LEU A 112 -21.57 18.68 -23.52
C LEU A 112 -23.06 19.01 -23.49
N TYR A 113 -23.73 18.73 -22.36
CA TYR A 113 -25.14 19.07 -22.19
C TYR A 113 -25.36 20.58 -22.24
N ALA A 114 -24.55 21.36 -21.52
CA ALA A 114 -24.63 22.82 -21.56
C ALA A 114 -24.41 23.37 -22.97
N TYR A 115 -23.46 22.81 -23.71
CA TYR A 115 -23.23 23.16 -25.12
C TYR A 115 -24.44 22.82 -25.99
N PHE A 116 -25.02 21.62 -25.85
CA PHE A 116 -26.21 21.22 -26.59
C PHE A 116 -27.40 22.16 -26.32
N VAL A 117 -27.66 22.49 -25.05
CA VAL A 117 -28.73 23.41 -24.66
C VAL A 117 -28.49 24.81 -25.23
N ALA A 118 -27.25 25.30 -25.20
CA ALA A 118 -26.91 26.62 -25.74
C ALA A 118 -26.96 26.70 -27.29
N SER A 119 -26.66 25.58 -27.97
CA SER A 119 -26.62 25.49 -29.43
C SER A 119 -27.95 25.05 -30.06
N SER A 120 -28.89 24.55 -29.26
CA SER A 120 -30.22 24.16 -29.75
C SER A 120 -31.04 25.41 -30.10
N PRO A 121 -31.61 25.49 -31.32
CA PRO A 121 -32.49 26.60 -31.68
C PRO A 121 -33.71 26.60 -30.75
N LYS A 122 -34.06 27.77 -30.20
CA LYS A 122 -35.30 27.98 -29.45
C LYS A 122 -36.47 27.49 -30.30
N GLU A 123 -37.15 26.44 -29.87
CA GLU A 123 -38.38 26.02 -30.54
C GLU A 123 -39.38 27.19 -30.56
N PRO A 124 -40.08 27.45 -31.68
CA PRO A 124 -41.07 28.50 -31.75
C PRO A 124 -42.17 28.20 -30.71
N SER A 125 -42.60 29.24 -29.99
CA SER A 125 -43.67 29.14 -29.01
C SER A 125 -44.88 28.41 -29.61
N PRO A 126 -45.42 27.36 -28.95
CA PRO A 126 -46.54 26.61 -29.50
C PRO A 126 -47.71 27.56 -29.76
N THR A 127 -48.21 27.57 -30.99
CA THR A 127 -49.40 28.35 -31.35
C THR A 127 -50.59 27.79 -30.58
N VAL A 128 -51.06 28.51 -29.57
CA VAL A 128 -52.27 28.16 -28.82
C VAL A 128 -53.47 28.39 -29.75
N VAL A 129 -54.06 27.31 -30.27
CA VAL A 129 -55.32 27.39 -31.02
C VAL A 129 -56.47 27.23 -30.02
N PRO A 130 -57.26 28.28 -29.74
CA PRO A 130 -58.41 28.17 -28.85
C PRO A 130 -59.49 27.29 -29.49
N ILE A 131 -59.86 26.20 -28.82
CA ILE A 131 -60.98 25.35 -29.22
C ILE A 131 -62.27 26.06 -28.79
N ASN A 132 -62.95 26.73 -29.73
CA ASN A 132 -64.31 27.23 -29.51
C ASN A 132 -65.27 26.04 -29.38
N ARG A 133 -65.53 25.60 -28.14
CA ARG A 133 -66.67 24.71 -27.85
C ARG A 133 -67.96 25.53 -27.97
N ALA A 134 -68.60 25.45 -29.13
CA ALA A 134 -69.98 25.92 -29.27
C ALA A 134 -70.86 25.13 -28.29
N VAL A 135 -71.27 25.77 -27.20
CA VAL A 135 -72.30 25.25 -26.30
C VAL A 135 -73.60 25.26 -27.11
N ARG A 136 -74.03 24.10 -27.61
CA ARG A 136 -75.40 23.94 -28.10
C ARG A 136 -76.32 24.21 -26.91
N LYS A 137 -77.01 25.36 -26.91
CA LYS A 137 -78.18 25.53 -26.05
C LYS A 137 -79.18 24.45 -26.45
N ALA A 138 -79.57 23.62 -25.48
CA ALA A 138 -80.69 22.72 -25.64
C ALA A 138 -81.96 23.59 -25.59
N ASP A 139 -82.61 23.78 -26.74
CA ASP A 139 -83.97 24.28 -26.80
C ASP A 139 -84.93 23.13 -26.45
N GLY A 140 -85.86 23.40 -25.54
CA GLY A 140 -86.95 22.53 -25.07
C GLY A 140 -87.25 22.88 -23.61
N LEU A 141 -88.35 23.57 -23.27
CA LEU A 141 -89.73 23.51 -23.77
C LEU A 141 -90.34 24.90 -24.00
#